data_AF-A0A8D2KPM6-F1
#
_entry.id   AF-A0A8D2KPM6-F1
#
_cell.length_a   1.000
_cell.length_b   1.000
_cell.length_c   1.000
_cell.angle_alpha   90.00
_cell.angle_beta   90.00
_cell.angle_gamma   90.00
#
_symmetry.space_group_name_H-M   'P 1'
#
loop_
_entity.id
_entity.type
_entity.pdbx_description
1 polymer ?
#
loop_
_entity_poly.entity_id
_entity_poly.type
_entity_poly.pdbx_seq_one_letter_code
_entity_poly.pdbx_strand_id
1 'polypeptide(L)'
;PLTWGSGRELSKKHRAVRTALYARSHAGQGSTSVRTSLRTQGRLGAGWVGSGEARVCERPVGQGLGSPWEPGPKAHTPIWLPRFPQKTATAVAHCKRGNGLIKVNGRPLEMIEPRTLQYKLLEPVLLLGKERFAGVDIRVRVKGGGHVAQIYAIRQSISKALVAYYQKYVDEASKKEIKDILIQYDRTLLVADPRRCESKKFGGPGARARYQKSYR
;
A
#
# COMPACT_ATOMS: atom_id res chain seq x y z
N PRO A 1 -27.15 -41.05 -20.05
CA PRO A 1 -26.75 -42.29 -20.78
C PRO A 1 -26.18 -41.91 -22.17
N LEU A 2 -24.91 -42.04 -22.50
CA LEU A 2 -23.92 -43.06 -22.13
C LEU A 2 -22.53 -42.45 -22.09
N THR A 3 -21.79 -42.95 -21.12
CA THR A 3 -20.38 -42.73 -20.79
C THR A 3 -19.47 -43.67 -21.58
N TRP A 4 -18.28 -43.18 -21.94
CA TRP A 4 -17.04 -43.95 -22.11
C TRP A 4 -15.94 -43.01 -21.56
N GLY A 5 -15.14 -43.29 -20.53
CA GLY A 5 -14.51 -44.56 -20.12
C GLY A 5 -13.43 -44.90 -21.14
N SER A 6 -12.13 -45.02 -20.88
CA SER A 6 -11.27 -44.98 -19.69
C SER A 6 -9.84 -45.10 -20.25
N GLY A 7 -8.86 -44.42 -19.66
CA GLY A 7 -7.46 -44.56 -20.07
C GLY A 7 -6.50 -43.99 -19.04
N ARG A 8 -6.35 -44.74 -17.93
CA ARG A 8 -5.23 -44.59 -16.99
C ARG A 8 -3.99 -45.18 -17.66
N GLU A 9 -2.88 -44.45 -17.68
CA GLU A 9 -1.53 -44.94 -17.36
C GLU A 9 -0.47 -43.85 -17.53
N LEU A 10 0.66 -44.02 -16.82
CA LEU A 10 1.77 -43.07 -16.57
C LEU A 10 1.51 -42.15 -15.38
N SER A 11 1.45 -42.67 -14.15
CA SER A 11 2.55 -43.30 -13.41
C SER A 11 3.79 -42.41 -13.29
N LYS A 12 3.92 -41.84 -12.07
CA LYS A 12 5.16 -41.72 -11.31
C LYS A 12 6.34 -41.07 -12.05
N LYS A 13 6.44 -39.75 -11.95
CA LYS A 13 7.71 -39.04 -11.71
C LYS A 13 7.41 -37.64 -11.17
N HIS A 14 8.04 -37.34 -10.03
CA HIS A 14 8.15 -36.02 -9.40
C HIS A 14 6.99 -35.55 -8.48
N ARG A 15 6.42 -36.49 -7.73
CA ARG A 15 5.96 -36.24 -6.34
C ARG A 15 7.17 -36.39 -5.41
N ALA A 16 8.15 -35.49 -5.54
CA ALA A 16 9.40 -35.55 -4.77
C ALA A 16 10.02 -34.15 -4.57
N VAL A 17 9.23 -33.16 -4.14
CA VAL A 17 9.77 -31.91 -3.54
C VAL A 17 8.82 -31.36 -2.45
N ARG A 18 7.99 -32.20 -1.80
CA ARG A 18 6.99 -31.71 -0.81
C ARG A 18 7.00 -32.39 0.56
N THR A 19 8.04 -33.13 0.90
CA THR A 19 8.17 -33.75 2.23
C THR A 19 9.63 -33.91 2.63
N ALA A 20 10.27 -32.79 2.96
CA ALA A 20 11.44 -32.74 3.84
C ALA A 20 11.51 -31.31 4.39
N LEU A 21 11.74 -31.18 5.71
CA LEU A 21 11.77 -29.94 6.50
C LEU A 21 10.43 -29.51 7.15
N TYR A 22 9.73 -30.48 7.72
CA TYR A 22 8.93 -30.27 8.93
C TYR A 22 9.56 -31.08 10.06
N ALA A 23 10.73 -30.63 10.56
CA ALA A 23 11.36 -31.14 11.77
C ALA A 23 12.56 -30.26 12.18
N ARG A 24 12.28 -29.11 12.81
CA ARG A 24 13.11 -28.55 13.89
C ARG A 24 12.45 -27.32 14.48
N SER A 25 11.53 -27.59 15.41
CA SER A 25 11.18 -26.68 16.49
C SER A 25 12.29 -26.73 17.54
N HIS A 26 12.51 -25.58 18.20
CA HIS A 26 13.27 -25.32 19.44
C HIS A 26 14.76 -24.96 19.38
N ALA A 27 15.04 -23.88 20.13
CA ALA A 27 16.32 -23.26 20.50
C ALA A 27 17.02 -22.47 19.38
N GLY A 28 17.32 -21.18 19.48
CA GLY A 28 17.39 -20.30 20.64
C GLY A 28 18.63 -19.42 20.50
N GLN A 29 18.40 -18.10 20.50
CA GLN A 29 19.33 -17.04 20.91
C GLN A 29 20.61 -16.76 20.10
N GLY A 30 20.97 -15.47 20.05
CA GLY A 30 22.38 -15.08 20.12
C GLY A 30 22.92 -14.28 18.94
N SER A 31 22.53 -13.02 18.85
CA SER A 31 23.27 -11.98 18.14
C SER A 31 24.68 -11.79 18.73
N THR A 32 25.75 -11.88 17.95
CA THR A 32 26.88 -10.95 18.09
C THR A 32 27.71 -10.89 16.80
N SER A 33 27.68 -9.71 16.17
CA SER A 33 28.60 -9.32 15.10
C SER A 33 29.99 -9.13 15.69
N VAL A 34 30.94 -9.98 15.29
CA VAL A 34 32.37 -9.79 15.61
C VAL A 34 32.96 -8.87 14.55
N ARG A 35 33.37 -7.69 15.02
CA ARG A 35 34.05 -6.64 14.27
C ARG A 35 35.51 -7.06 14.05
N THR A 36 35.92 -7.12 12.80
CA THR A 36 37.29 -7.24 12.34
C THR A 36 38.07 -5.96 12.67
N SER A 37 39.14 -6.07 13.46
CA SER A 37 40.24 -5.09 13.43
C SER A 37 41.56 -5.73 13.86
N LEU A 38 42.37 -6.01 12.83
CA LEU A 38 43.82 -5.95 12.74
C LEU A 38 44.65 -6.06 14.03
N ARG A 39 45.34 -7.20 14.11
CA ARG A 39 46.53 -7.48 14.89
C ARG A 39 47.75 -6.88 14.20
N THR A 40 48.49 -5.99 14.87
CA THR A 40 49.93 -5.77 14.65
C THR A 40 50.64 -5.76 16.00
N GLN A 41 51.80 -6.43 16.01
CA GLN A 41 52.58 -6.87 17.16
C GLN A 41 53.49 -5.77 17.73
N GLY A 42 53.86 -5.97 19.00
CA GLY A 42 55.08 -5.43 19.62
C GLY A 42 54.77 -4.68 20.91
N ARG A 43 55.51 -4.79 22.01
CA ARG A 43 56.70 -5.57 22.37
C ARG A 43 56.83 -5.41 23.90
N LEU A 44 57.03 -6.53 24.59
CA LEU A 44 57.69 -6.79 25.88
C LEU A 44 58.00 -5.65 26.89
N GLY A 45 57.77 -6.00 28.17
CA GLY A 45 58.61 -5.62 29.32
C GLY A 45 57.96 -4.59 30.25
N ALA A 46 57.20 -5.00 31.26
CA ALA A 46 57.65 -5.38 32.60
C ALA A 46 58.09 -4.20 33.48
N GLY A 47 57.37 -3.96 34.58
CA GLY A 47 57.94 -3.24 35.71
C GLY A 47 56.98 -2.62 36.71
N TRP A 48 56.66 -3.37 37.77
CA TRP A 48 56.35 -2.94 39.16
C TRP A 48 55.17 -1.96 39.39
N VAL A 49 54.48 -1.88 40.53
CA VAL A 49 54.17 -2.65 41.74
C VAL A 49 53.04 -1.81 42.37
N GLY A 50 52.03 -2.42 43.01
CA GLY A 50 51.04 -1.60 43.71
C GLY A 50 49.87 -2.37 44.29
N SER A 51 50.10 -2.98 45.45
CA SER A 51 49.10 -3.54 46.34
C SER A 51 48.05 -2.48 46.71
N GLY A 52 46.77 -2.81 46.57
CA GLY A 52 45.68 -1.90 46.90
C GLY A 52 44.35 -2.63 46.89
N GLU A 53 44.06 -3.31 47.99
CA GLU A 53 42.74 -3.86 48.30
C GLU A 53 41.74 -2.71 48.45
N ALA A 54 40.73 -2.64 47.57
CA ALA A 54 39.68 -1.64 47.68
C ALA A 54 38.32 -2.20 47.22
N ARG A 55 37.60 -2.67 48.24
CA ARG A 55 36.14 -2.56 48.45
C ARG A 55 35.22 -2.77 47.23
N VAL A 56 34.53 -3.91 47.28
CA VAL A 56 33.19 -4.07 46.72
C VAL A 56 32.32 -2.91 47.21
N CYS A 57 31.94 -2.03 46.29
CA CYS A 57 30.93 -1.01 46.54
C CYS A 57 29.60 -1.58 46.02
N GLU A 58 28.85 -2.22 46.92
CA GLU A 58 27.45 -2.54 46.69
C GLU A 58 26.70 -1.23 46.45
N ARG A 59 26.11 -1.08 45.26
CA ARG A 59 25.23 0.05 44.97
C ARG A 59 23.84 -0.26 45.51
N PRO A 60 23.22 0.66 46.27
CA PRO A 60 21.90 0.47 46.84
C PRO A 60 20.83 0.36 45.75
N VAL A 61 19.88 -0.53 45.98
CA VAL A 61 18.65 -0.71 45.19
C VAL A 61 17.80 0.55 45.34
N GLY A 62 17.98 1.49 44.41
CA GLY A 62 17.12 2.65 44.24
C GLY A 62 15.83 2.24 43.56
N GLN A 63 14.77 2.11 44.36
CA GLN A 63 13.39 2.04 43.88
C GLN A 63 13.03 3.35 43.17
N GLY A 64 12.56 3.22 41.94
CA GLY A 64 12.15 4.33 41.10
C GLY A 64 11.68 3.76 39.77
N LEU A 65 10.61 2.97 39.79
CA LEU A 65 9.86 2.61 38.60
C LEU A 65 9.20 3.89 38.08
N GLY A 66 9.97 4.69 37.34
CA GLY A 66 9.42 5.71 36.47
C GLY A 66 8.46 5.00 35.52
N SER A 67 7.19 5.39 35.60
CA SER A 67 6.14 4.91 34.71
C SER A 67 6.66 4.88 33.27
N PRO A 68 6.49 3.77 32.53
CA PRO A 68 6.78 3.77 31.10
C PRO A 68 6.07 4.95 30.48
N TRP A 69 6.83 5.82 29.82
CA TRP A 69 6.30 6.96 29.09
C TRP A 69 5.24 6.44 28.13
N GLU A 70 3.95 6.65 28.42
CA GLU A 70 2.89 6.30 27.50
C GLU A 70 2.99 7.24 26.31
N PRO A 71 3.28 6.72 25.09
CA PRO A 71 3.24 7.58 23.93
C PRO A 71 1.80 8.06 23.78
N GLY A 72 1.58 9.35 24.05
CA GLY A 72 0.30 10.02 23.83
C GLY A 72 -0.26 9.69 22.44
N PRO A 73 -1.58 9.85 22.22
CA PRO A 73 -2.26 9.35 21.04
C PRO A 73 -1.52 9.79 19.78
N LYS A 74 -0.87 8.83 19.10
CA LYS A 74 -0.04 9.08 17.92
C LYS A 74 -0.84 9.96 16.97
N ALA A 75 -0.39 11.20 16.75
CA ALA A 75 -1.00 12.08 15.77
C ALA A 75 -0.90 11.37 14.42
N HIS A 76 -2.04 10.88 13.92
CA HIS A 76 -2.12 10.16 12.65
C HIS A 76 -1.58 11.08 11.57
N THR A 77 -0.37 10.82 11.09
CA THR A 77 0.25 11.61 10.03
C THR A 77 -0.63 11.52 8.78
N PRO A 78 -0.91 12.66 8.11
CA PRO A 78 -1.74 12.62 6.92
C PRO A 78 -1.07 11.75 5.86
N ILE A 79 -1.77 10.73 5.37
CA ILE A 79 -1.24 9.87 4.32
C ILE A 79 -1.34 10.65 3.01
N TRP A 80 -0.16 10.93 2.43
CA TRP A 80 -0.07 11.36 1.04
C TRP A 80 -0.10 10.13 0.13
N LEU A 81 -1.05 10.11 -0.79
CA LEU A 81 -1.16 9.01 -1.75
C LEU A 81 -0.53 9.40 -3.08
N PRO A 82 0.06 8.43 -3.79
CA PRO A 82 0.62 8.68 -5.11
C PRO A 82 -0.47 9.17 -6.08
N ARG A 83 -0.01 9.88 -7.11
CA ARG A 83 -0.89 10.44 -8.14
C ARG A 83 -1.61 9.34 -8.91
N PHE A 84 -2.92 9.50 -9.10
CA PHE A 84 -3.75 8.58 -9.86
C PHE A 84 -4.13 9.17 -11.23
N PRO A 85 -3.61 8.61 -12.33
CA PRO A 85 -3.92 9.08 -13.66
C PRO A 85 -5.10 8.31 -14.27
N GLN A 86 -6.09 9.04 -14.77
CA GLN A 86 -7.11 8.50 -15.68
C GLN A 86 -7.11 9.33 -16.95
N LYS A 87 -6.66 8.75 -18.07
CA LYS A 87 -6.23 9.55 -19.23
C LYS A 87 -5.31 10.68 -18.72
N THR A 88 -5.40 11.87 -19.30
CA THR A 88 -4.62 13.04 -18.88
C THR A 88 -5.04 13.63 -17.52
N ALA A 89 -6.18 13.23 -16.94
CA ALA A 89 -6.61 13.70 -15.63
C ALA A 89 -5.81 13.03 -14.51
N THR A 90 -5.50 13.80 -13.47
CA THR A 90 -4.75 13.33 -12.32
C THR A 90 -5.46 13.73 -11.03
N ALA A 91 -5.62 12.77 -10.12
CA ALA A 91 -6.21 12.99 -8.80
C ALA A 91 -5.24 12.54 -7.70
N VAL A 92 -5.13 13.35 -6.65
CA VAL A 92 -4.33 13.07 -5.45
C VAL A 92 -5.25 13.17 -4.25
N ALA A 93 -5.39 12.07 -3.50
CA ALA A 93 -6.18 12.03 -2.29
C ALA A 93 -5.28 12.17 -1.05
N HIS A 94 -5.72 12.98 -0.10
CA HIS A 94 -5.12 13.13 1.21
C HIS A 94 -6.09 12.54 2.23
N CYS A 95 -5.68 11.46 2.90
CA CYS A 95 -6.45 10.87 3.99
C CYS A 95 -5.91 11.32 5.33
N LYS A 96 -6.82 11.77 6.20
CA LYS A 96 -6.56 12.08 7.60
C LYS A 96 -7.63 11.39 8.45
N ARG A 97 -7.30 11.01 9.69
CA ARG A 97 -8.33 10.61 10.66
C ARG A 97 -9.24 11.81 10.96
N GLY A 98 -10.55 11.60 10.95
CA GLY A 98 -11.54 12.66 11.13
C GLY A 98 -12.98 12.14 11.18
N ASN A 99 -13.93 12.95 10.73
CA ASN A 99 -15.37 12.76 10.92
C ASN A 99 -16.11 12.34 9.65
N GLY A 100 -15.39 11.90 8.60
CA GLY A 100 -16.00 11.44 7.35
C GLY A 100 -16.24 12.52 6.31
N LEU A 101 -15.49 13.63 6.36
CA LEU A 101 -15.65 14.72 5.42
C LEU A 101 -14.90 14.44 4.10
N ILE A 102 -15.64 14.33 2.99
CA ILE A 102 -15.08 14.16 1.65
C ILE A 102 -15.23 15.45 0.85
N LYS A 103 -14.10 16.04 0.43
CA LYS A 103 -14.06 17.26 -0.39
C LYS A 103 -13.14 17.11 -1.60
N VAL A 104 -13.55 17.66 -2.74
CA VAL A 104 -12.77 17.70 -3.97
C VAL A 104 -12.53 19.17 -4.35
N ASN A 105 -11.26 19.58 -4.43
CA ASN A 105 -10.87 20.96 -4.71
C ASN A 105 -11.58 22.01 -3.81
N GLY A 106 -11.90 21.62 -2.57
CA GLY A 106 -12.61 22.47 -1.60
C GLY A 106 -14.14 22.41 -1.65
N ARG A 107 -14.73 21.78 -2.69
CA ARG A 107 -16.18 21.60 -2.85
C ARG A 107 -16.64 20.21 -2.36
N PRO A 108 -17.89 20.06 -1.88
CA PRO A 108 -18.45 18.74 -1.54
C PRO A 108 -18.71 17.91 -2.81
N LEU A 109 -18.87 16.59 -2.65
CA LEU A 109 -19.06 15.65 -3.77
C LEU A 109 -20.29 15.97 -4.64
N GLU A 110 -21.37 16.46 -4.04
CA GLU A 110 -22.64 16.77 -4.70
C GLU A 110 -22.55 17.96 -5.65
N MET A 111 -21.59 18.86 -5.44
CA MET A 111 -21.42 20.07 -6.25
C MET A 111 -20.50 19.83 -7.46
N ILE A 112 -20.05 18.59 -7.70
CA ILE A 112 -19.20 18.26 -8.84
C ILE A 112 -20.07 18.09 -10.09
N GLU A 113 -19.67 18.79 -11.14
CA GLU A 113 -20.28 18.69 -12.46
C GLU A 113 -19.53 17.68 -13.35
N PRO A 114 -20.20 16.99 -14.28
CA PRO A 114 -21.65 16.96 -14.55
C PRO A 114 -22.47 16.10 -13.58
N ARG A 115 -23.72 16.51 -13.32
CA ARG A 115 -24.64 15.83 -12.38
C ARG A 115 -24.95 14.37 -12.76
N THR A 116 -24.99 14.07 -14.05
CA THR A 116 -25.28 12.71 -14.57
C THR A 116 -24.30 11.65 -14.05
N LEU A 117 -23.06 12.04 -13.74
CA LEU A 117 -22.01 11.13 -13.30
C LEU A 117 -21.78 11.16 -11.78
N GLN A 118 -22.65 11.83 -11.02
CA GLN A 118 -22.51 11.92 -9.56
C GLN A 118 -22.55 10.54 -8.88
N TYR A 119 -23.40 9.64 -9.35
CA TYR A 119 -23.45 8.28 -8.84
C TYR A 119 -22.10 7.56 -8.95
N LYS A 120 -21.30 7.84 -10.00
CA LYS A 120 -19.95 7.26 -10.14
C LYS A 120 -19.00 7.68 -9.03
N LEU A 121 -19.18 8.88 -8.47
CA LEU A 121 -18.39 9.34 -7.33
C LEU A 121 -18.83 8.71 -6.00
N LEU A 122 -20.13 8.44 -5.88
CA LEU A 122 -20.74 7.88 -4.67
C LEU A 122 -20.63 6.36 -4.57
N GLU A 123 -20.42 5.65 -5.67
CA GLU A 123 -20.23 4.19 -5.69
C GLU A 123 -19.30 3.65 -4.57
N PRO A 124 -18.05 4.14 -4.38
CA PRO A 124 -17.21 3.61 -3.30
C PRO A 124 -17.77 3.87 -1.89
N VAL A 125 -18.56 4.94 -1.72
CA VAL A 125 -19.21 5.27 -0.44
C VAL A 125 -20.42 4.37 -0.19
N LEU A 126 -21.20 4.10 -1.24
CA LEU A 126 -22.37 3.23 -1.17
C LEU A 126 -21.99 1.76 -0.98
N LEU A 127 -20.94 1.28 -1.66
CA LEU A 127 -20.50 -0.12 -1.60
C LEU A 127 -19.93 -0.51 -0.24
N LEU A 128 -19.18 0.39 0.40
CA LEU A 128 -18.48 0.11 1.65
C LEU A 128 -19.27 0.52 2.89
N GLY A 129 -20.34 1.29 2.71
CA GLY A 129 -21.15 1.85 3.78
C GLY A 129 -20.50 3.09 4.41
N LYS A 130 -21.35 3.96 4.98
CA LYS A 130 -20.90 5.22 5.63
C LYS A 130 -20.04 4.97 6.87
N GLU A 131 -20.20 3.82 7.52
CA GLU A 131 -19.48 3.44 8.74
C GLU A 131 -17.96 3.43 8.54
N ARG A 132 -17.49 2.90 7.41
CA ARG A 132 -16.05 2.84 7.10
C ARG A 132 -15.46 4.21 6.77
N PHE A 133 -16.29 5.16 6.35
CA PHE A 133 -15.88 6.54 6.08
C PHE A 133 -15.98 7.45 7.29
N ALA A 134 -16.79 7.13 8.30
CA ALA A 134 -17.03 7.99 9.46
C ALA A 134 -15.74 8.37 10.23
N GLY A 135 -14.71 7.51 10.22
CA GLY A 135 -13.43 7.77 10.87
C GLY A 135 -12.37 8.48 10.03
N VAL A 136 -12.65 8.81 8.76
CA VAL A 136 -11.64 9.28 7.80
C VAL A 136 -12.11 10.49 7.01
N ASP A 137 -11.35 11.59 7.08
CA ASP A 137 -11.51 12.75 6.22
C ASP A 137 -10.65 12.63 4.97
N ILE A 138 -11.25 12.87 3.80
CA ILE A 138 -10.60 12.74 2.49
C ILE A 138 -10.66 14.07 1.76
N ARG A 139 -9.49 14.63 1.46
CA ARG A 139 -9.35 15.81 0.59
C ARG A 139 -8.71 15.42 -0.72
N VAL A 140 -9.43 15.60 -1.82
CA VAL A 140 -8.94 15.26 -3.16
C VAL A 140 -8.56 16.54 -3.92
N ARG A 141 -7.37 16.55 -4.50
CA ARG A 141 -6.90 17.57 -5.44
C ARG A 141 -6.87 16.98 -6.85
N VAL A 142 -7.51 17.64 -7.80
CA VAL A 142 -7.64 17.16 -9.19
C VAL A 142 -7.12 18.20 -10.16
N LYS A 143 -6.31 17.76 -11.14
CA LYS A 143 -5.75 18.59 -12.21
C LYS A 143 -5.71 17.86 -13.55
N GLY A 144 -5.91 18.61 -14.64
CA GLY A 144 -5.80 18.13 -16.02
C GLY A 144 -7.00 17.31 -16.51
N GLY A 145 -6.94 16.92 -17.79
CA GLY A 145 -8.01 16.16 -18.46
C GLY A 145 -9.33 16.93 -18.61
N GLY A 146 -10.42 16.19 -18.87
CA GLY A 146 -11.79 16.72 -18.94
C GLY A 146 -12.69 16.14 -17.84
N HIS A 147 -13.92 16.65 -17.71
CA HIS A 147 -14.82 16.34 -16.59
C HIS A 147 -15.02 14.85 -16.33
N VAL A 148 -15.28 14.07 -17.39
CA VAL A 148 -15.47 12.61 -17.27
C VAL A 148 -14.20 11.92 -16.73
N ALA A 149 -13.04 12.24 -17.30
CA ALA A 149 -11.77 11.64 -16.88
C ALA A 149 -11.44 12.01 -15.42
N GLN A 150 -11.73 13.24 -15.01
CA GLN A 150 -11.57 13.69 -13.64
C GLN A 150 -12.45 12.92 -12.66
N ILE A 151 -13.72 12.67 -12.99
CA ILE A 151 -14.64 11.90 -12.14
C ILE A 151 -14.12 10.49 -11.89
N TYR A 152 -13.68 9.79 -12.95
CA TYR A 152 -13.10 8.46 -12.79
C TYR A 152 -11.80 8.49 -11.96
N ALA A 153 -10.98 9.53 -12.10
CA ALA A 153 -9.79 9.70 -11.28
C ALA A 153 -10.14 9.94 -9.80
N ILE A 154 -11.16 10.75 -9.50
CA ILE A 154 -11.64 11.02 -8.12
C ILE A 154 -12.15 9.72 -7.49
N ARG A 155 -13.06 9.03 -8.19
CA ARG A 155 -13.63 7.73 -7.79
C ARG A 155 -12.54 6.74 -7.42
N GLN A 156 -11.51 6.62 -8.26
CA GLN A 156 -10.37 5.75 -8.02
C GLN A 156 -9.53 6.20 -6.83
N SER A 157 -9.30 7.52 -6.70
CA SER A 157 -8.49 8.08 -5.62
C SER A 157 -9.11 7.81 -4.25
N ILE A 158 -10.42 8.00 -4.09
CA ILE A 158 -11.14 7.76 -2.82
C ILE A 158 -11.01 6.29 -2.40
N SER A 159 -11.27 5.38 -3.35
CA SER A 159 -11.23 3.93 -3.11
C SER A 159 -9.86 3.46 -2.62
N LYS A 160 -8.79 3.88 -3.33
CA LYS A 160 -7.41 3.56 -2.94
C LYS A 160 -7.01 4.20 -1.64
N ALA A 161 -7.51 5.40 -1.37
CA ALA A 161 -7.17 6.15 -0.19
C ALA A 161 -7.67 5.46 1.08
N LEU A 162 -8.86 4.87 1.01
CA LEU A 162 -9.38 4.03 2.08
C LEU A 162 -8.52 2.78 2.26
N VAL A 163 -8.26 2.01 1.20
CA VAL A 163 -7.44 0.78 1.28
C VAL A 163 -6.06 1.05 1.89
N ALA A 164 -5.42 2.17 1.52
CA ALA A 164 -4.12 2.54 2.05
C ALA A 164 -4.18 3.01 3.52
N TYR A 165 -5.29 3.62 3.95
CA TYR A 165 -5.50 3.98 5.35
C TYR A 165 -5.63 2.73 6.23
N TYR A 166 -6.48 1.78 5.83
CA TYR A 166 -6.65 0.51 6.55
C TYR A 166 -5.36 -0.31 6.60
N GLN A 167 -4.58 -0.31 5.51
CA GLN A 167 -3.27 -0.96 5.50
C GLN A 167 -2.28 -0.42 6.55
N LYS A 168 -2.36 0.87 6.90
CA LYS A 168 -1.40 1.51 7.80
C LYS A 168 -1.84 1.56 9.25
N TYR A 169 -3.14 1.72 9.52
CA TYR A 169 -3.63 2.10 10.85
C TYR A 169 -4.61 1.13 11.51
N VAL A 170 -5.17 0.16 10.78
CA VAL A 170 -6.19 -0.75 11.33
C VAL A 170 -5.68 -2.19 11.33
N ASP A 171 -5.87 -2.92 10.24
CA ASP A 171 -5.55 -4.34 10.15
C ASP A 171 -5.54 -4.84 8.69
N GLU A 172 -4.81 -5.92 8.44
CA GLU A 172 -4.67 -6.49 7.09
C GLU A 172 -5.91 -7.28 6.64
N ALA A 173 -6.69 -7.84 7.58
CA ALA A 173 -7.90 -8.61 7.29
C ALA A 173 -9.00 -7.70 6.72
N SER A 174 -9.35 -6.64 7.43
CA SER A 174 -10.33 -5.64 6.98
C SER A 174 -9.93 -4.98 5.67
N LYS A 175 -8.62 -4.75 5.45
CA LYS A 175 -8.10 -4.27 4.17
C LYS A 175 -8.43 -5.25 3.03
N LYS A 176 -8.22 -6.55 3.25
CA LYS A 176 -8.47 -7.59 2.24
C LYS A 176 -9.95 -7.65 1.89
N GLU A 177 -10.84 -7.62 2.89
CA GLU A 177 -12.29 -7.57 2.69
C GLU A 177 -12.72 -6.37 1.83
N ILE A 178 -12.27 -5.16 2.18
CA ILE A 178 -12.57 -3.93 1.41
C ILE A 178 -12.09 -4.07 -0.02
N LYS A 179 -10.86 -4.56 -0.18
CA LYS A 179 -10.23 -4.71 -1.49
C LYS A 179 -11.01 -5.71 -2.35
N ASP A 180 -11.44 -6.83 -1.78
CA ASP A 180 -12.17 -7.88 -2.48
C ASP A 180 -13.56 -7.39 -2.90
N ILE A 181 -14.29 -6.68 -2.02
CA ILE A 181 -15.58 -6.04 -2.35
C ILE A 181 -15.43 -5.05 -3.52
N LEU A 182 -14.41 -4.18 -3.45
CA LEU A 182 -14.17 -3.18 -4.50
C LEU A 182 -13.79 -3.83 -5.84
N ILE A 183 -12.93 -4.86 -5.83
CA ILE A 183 -12.49 -5.56 -7.05
C ILE A 183 -13.65 -6.35 -7.66
N GLN A 184 -14.47 -7.00 -6.84
CA GLN A 184 -15.60 -7.78 -7.30
C GLN A 184 -16.64 -6.91 -8.01
N TYR A 185 -16.86 -5.69 -7.52
CA TYR A 185 -17.72 -4.72 -8.20
C TYR A 185 -17.07 -4.17 -9.47
N ASP A 186 -15.89 -3.57 -9.35
CA ASP A 186 -15.21 -2.95 -10.49
C ASP A 186 -13.68 -2.85 -10.28
N ARG A 187 -12.93 -3.53 -11.14
CA ARG A 187 -11.46 -3.49 -11.15
C ARG A 187 -10.91 -2.06 -11.33
N THR A 188 -11.62 -1.17 -12.01
CA THR A 188 -11.16 0.20 -12.30
C THR A 188 -11.10 1.10 -11.06
N LEU A 189 -11.78 0.72 -9.97
CA LEU A 189 -11.70 1.40 -8.67
C LEU A 189 -10.28 1.35 -8.07
N LEU A 190 -9.53 0.28 -8.34
CA LEU A 190 -8.18 0.08 -7.83
C LEU A 190 -7.10 0.04 -8.92
N VAL A 191 -7.43 -0.29 -10.16
CA VAL A 191 -6.44 -0.35 -11.25
C VAL A 191 -6.74 0.75 -12.25
N ALA A 192 -5.71 1.53 -12.62
CA ALA A 192 -5.89 2.61 -13.59
C ALA A 192 -5.98 2.04 -15.00
N ASP A 193 -6.79 2.67 -15.86
CA ASP A 193 -6.86 2.29 -17.27
C ASP A 193 -5.60 2.76 -18.00
N PRO A 194 -4.80 1.87 -18.62
CA PRO A 194 -3.57 2.24 -19.31
C PRO A 194 -3.80 2.98 -20.63
N ARG A 195 -5.04 3.04 -21.16
CA ARG A 195 -5.33 3.60 -22.49
C ARG A 195 -4.94 5.08 -22.61
N ARG A 196 -4.30 5.42 -23.75
CA ARG A 196 -3.88 6.79 -24.14
C ARG A 196 -4.23 7.06 -25.59
N CYS A 197 -4.38 8.34 -25.94
CA CYS A 197 -4.62 8.73 -27.33
C CYS A 197 -3.35 8.47 -28.14
N GLU A 198 -3.48 7.71 -29.23
CA GLU A 198 -2.40 7.53 -30.19
C GLU A 198 -2.06 8.87 -30.87
N SER A 199 -0.80 9.07 -31.23
CA SER A 199 -0.37 10.25 -31.97
C SER A 199 -0.89 10.24 -33.41
N LYS A 200 -1.02 11.43 -34.01
CA LYS A 200 -1.41 11.60 -35.41
C LYS A 200 -0.29 11.15 -36.35
N LYS A 201 -0.66 10.46 -37.43
CA LYS A 201 0.26 10.06 -38.52
C LYS A 201 -0.04 10.88 -39.78
N PHE A 202 0.96 11.09 -40.64
CA PHE A 202 0.78 11.79 -41.92
C PHE A 202 -0.18 11.04 -42.86
N GLY A 203 -0.74 11.73 -43.86
CA GLY A 203 -1.61 11.11 -44.88
C GLY A 203 -3.09 10.97 -44.48
N GLY A 204 -3.53 11.68 -43.43
CA GLY A 204 -4.93 11.74 -43.06
C GLY A 204 -5.21 12.65 -41.87
N PRO A 205 -6.50 12.83 -41.51
CA PRO A 205 -6.87 13.75 -40.44
C PRO A 205 -6.55 13.22 -39.04
N GLY A 206 -6.48 11.89 -38.84
CA GLY A 206 -6.33 11.25 -37.53
C GLY A 206 -5.17 10.25 -37.41
N ALA A 207 -5.13 9.51 -36.30
CA ALA A 207 -4.08 8.51 -36.04
C ALA A 207 -4.10 7.35 -37.04
N ARG A 208 -5.30 6.94 -37.48
CA ARG A 208 -5.51 5.80 -38.41
C ARG A 208 -6.26 6.19 -39.68
N ALA A 209 -7.17 7.16 -39.62
CA ALA A 209 -7.94 7.63 -40.77
C ALA A 209 -7.01 8.20 -41.85
N ARG A 210 -7.32 7.90 -43.11
CA ARG A 210 -6.61 8.39 -44.30
C ARG A 210 -7.53 9.26 -45.14
N TYR A 211 -6.96 10.19 -45.91
CA TYR A 211 -7.75 10.93 -46.89
C TYR A 211 -8.31 10.00 -47.96
N GLN A 212 -9.49 10.33 -48.47
CA GLN A 212 -10.15 9.57 -49.53
C GLN A 212 -9.26 9.56 -50.77
N LYS A 213 -9.03 8.38 -51.35
CA LYS A 213 -8.35 8.24 -52.64
C LYS A 213 -9.38 8.37 -53.76
N SER A 214 -9.08 9.16 -54.78
CA SER A 214 -9.82 9.17 -56.05
C SER A 214 -9.00 8.45 -57.13
N TYR A 215 -9.69 7.67 -57.96
CA TYR A 215 -9.12 6.98 -59.11
C TYR A 215 -9.67 7.60 -60.41
N ARG A 216 -9.03 7.28 -61.54
CA ARG A 216 -9.42 7.65 -62.90
C ARG A 216 -9.46 6.39 -63.76
#